data_AF-A0A2X3C1V4-F1
#
_entry.id   AF-A0A2X3C1V4-F1
#
_cell.length_a   1.000
_cell.length_b   1.000
_cell.length_c   1.000
_cell.angle_alpha   90.00
_cell.angle_beta   90.00
_cell.angle_gamma   90.00
#
_symmetry.space_group_name_H-M   'P 1'
#
loop_
_entity.id
_entity.type
_entity.pdbx_description
1 polymer ?
#
loop_
_entity_poly.entity_id
_entity_poly.type
_entity_poly.pdbx_seq_one_letter_code
_entity_poly.pdbx_strand_id
1 'polypeptide(L)'
;MDAAYRRQGQLGPTLIRLAVCSAHALGCEAFYAQVQHQNEPLFRRMRWQTLEWLELRGVRHARMQADLAFYPPCDDPRSGW
;
A
#
# COMPACT_ATOMS: atom_id res chain seq x y z
N MET A 1 12.74 20.58 -10.33
CA MET A 1 12.74 20.13 -8.93
C MET A 1 11.38 20.49 -8.34
N ASP A 2 10.43 19.58 -8.54
CA ASP A 2 9.04 19.94 -8.83
C ASP A 2 8.15 19.92 -7.59
N ALA A 3 7.55 21.07 -7.29
CA ALA A 3 6.62 21.29 -6.18
C ALA A 3 5.35 20.41 -6.23
N ALA A 4 5.12 19.68 -7.32
CA ALA A 4 4.01 18.74 -7.50
C ALA A 4 4.06 17.52 -6.55
N TYR A 5 5.25 17.11 -6.11
CA TYR A 5 5.43 15.94 -5.25
C TYR A 5 4.76 16.10 -3.87
N ARG A 6 4.67 17.34 -3.35
CA ARG A 6 4.11 17.58 -2.00
C ARG A 6 2.59 17.55 -1.92
N ARG A 7 1.85 17.73 -3.04
CA ARG A 7 0.39 17.56 -3.08
C ARG A 7 -0.04 16.09 -3.27
N GLN A 8 0.89 15.19 -3.63
CA GLN A 8 0.64 13.74 -3.79
C GLN A 8 0.72 12.94 -2.48
N GLY A 9 1.22 13.51 -1.38
CA GLY A 9 1.33 12.78 -0.10
C GLY A 9 -0.01 12.26 0.45
N GLN A 10 -1.13 12.89 0.06
CA GLN A 10 -2.48 12.42 0.40
C GLN A 10 -3.06 11.42 -0.61
N LEU A 11 -2.57 11.41 -1.85
CA LEU A 11 -3.01 10.46 -2.89
C LEU A 11 -2.39 9.08 -2.68
N GLY A 12 -1.17 9.01 -2.13
CA GLY A 12 -0.49 7.74 -1.84
C GLY A 12 -1.36 6.76 -1.04
N PRO A 13 -1.88 7.13 0.14
CA PRO A 13 -2.75 6.26 0.94
C PRO A 13 -4.02 5.83 0.20
N THR A 14 -4.69 6.74 -0.50
CA THR A 14 -5.93 6.44 -1.25
C THR A 14 -5.66 5.46 -2.39
N LEU A 15 -4.58 5.64 -3.15
CA LEU A 15 -4.22 4.73 -4.24
C LEU A 15 -3.81 3.35 -3.71
N ILE A 16 -3.09 3.28 -2.59
CA ILE A 16 -2.74 2.01 -1.94
C ILE A 16 -4.02 1.29 -1.50
N ARG A 17 -4.95 2.00 -0.86
CA ARG A 17 -6.24 1.44 -0.44
C ARG A 17 -7.05 0.94 -1.62
N LEU A 18 -7.17 1.73 -2.69
CA LEU A 18 -7.88 1.36 -3.90
C LEU A 18 -7.30 0.09 -4.53
N ALA A 19 -5.97 -0.01 -4.63
CA ALA A 19 -5.30 -1.18 -5.18
C ALA A 19 -5.61 -2.44 -4.37
N VAL A 20 -5.53 -2.36 -3.03
CA VAL A 20 -5.81 -3.53 -2.15
C VAL A 20 -7.28 -3.92 -2.22
N CYS A 21 -8.21 -2.96 -2.13
CA CYS A 21 -9.65 -3.24 -2.21
C CYS A 21 -10.07 -3.81 -3.57
N SER A 22 -9.48 -3.32 -4.68
CA SER A 22 -9.75 -3.84 -6.03
C SER A 22 -9.22 -5.26 -6.18
N ALA A 23 -8.01 -5.55 -5.68
CA ALA A 23 -7.47 -6.90 -5.69
C ALA A 23 -8.32 -7.85 -4.84
N HIS A 24 -8.77 -7.43 -3.65
CA HIS A 24 -9.62 -8.22 -2.78
C HIS A 24 -10.98 -8.55 -3.45
N ALA A 25 -11.58 -7.58 -4.15
CA ALA A 25 -12.81 -7.82 -4.93
C ALA A 25 -12.63 -8.85 -6.06
N LEU A 26 -11.41 -9.00 -6.58
CA LEU A 26 -11.05 -10.01 -7.58
C LEU A 26 -10.75 -11.39 -6.96
N GLY A 27 -10.93 -11.57 -5.66
CA GLY A 27 -10.63 -12.82 -4.95
C GLY A 27 -9.17 -12.97 -4.52
N CYS A 28 -8.42 -11.87 -4.43
CA CYS A 28 -7.07 -11.90 -3.88
C CYS A 28 -7.09 -12.32 -2.40
N GLU A 29 -6.32 -13.35 -2.04
CA GLU A 29 -6.20 -13.85 -0.66
C GLU A 29 -4.99 -13.25 0.08
N ALA A 30 -4.02 -12.69 -0.66
CA ALA A 30 -2.84 -12.04 -0.08
C ALA A 30 -2.27 -10.98 -1.03
N PHE A 31 -2.06 -9.76 -0.50
CA PHE A 31 -1.50 -8.64 -1.25
C PHE A 31 -0.16 -8.19 -0.63
N TYR A 32 0.90 -8.19 -1.44
CA TYR A 32 2.26 -7.90 -0.99
C TYR A 32 2.84 -6.65 -1.65
N ALA A 33 3.75 -5.97 -0.96
CA ALA A 33 4.52 -4.86 -1.50
C ALA A 33 5.96 -4.85 -0.98
N GLN A 34 6.88 -4.35 -1.81
CA GLN A 34 8.22 -3.98 -1.39
C GLN A 34 8.26 -2.48 -1.14
N VAL A 35 8.53 -2.09 0.10
CA VAL A 35 8.40 -0.72 0.58
C VAL A 35 9.76 -0.24 1.04
N GLN A 36 10.24 0.90 0.54
CA GLN A 36 11.45 1.52 1.07
C GLN A 36 11.31 1.78 2.57
N HIS A 37 12.37 1.62 3.35
CA HIS A 37 12.36 1.78 4.81
C HIS A 37 11.71 3.10 5.27
N GLN A 38 11.93 4.20 4.54
CA GLN A 38 11.32 5.50 4.81
C GLN A 38 9.77 5.53 4.76
N ASN A 39 9.16 4.63 3.97
CA ASN A 39 7.71 4.57 3.77
C ASN A 39 7.05 3.50 4.66
N GLU A 40 7.82 2.64 5.33
CA GLU A 40 7.28 1.59 6.21
C GLU A 40 6.31 2.13 7.27
N PRO A 41 6.58 3.26 7.96
CA PRO A 41 5.65 3.78 8.95
C PRO A 41 4.27 4.18 8.38
N LEU A 42 4.23 4.63 7.13
CA LEU A 42 2.95 4.91 6.45
C LEU A 42 2.16 3.61 6.23
N PHE A 43 2.82 2.58 5.72
CA PHE A 43 2.21 1.27 5.47
C PHE A 43 1.70 0.62 6.75
N ARG A 44 2.46 0.69 7.86
CA ARG A 44 1.99 0.22 9.17
C ARG A 44 0.70 0.90 9.61
N ARG A 45 0.59 2.23 9.45
CA ARG A 45 -0.63 2.98 9.79
C ARG A 45 -1.84 2.53 8.97
N MET A 46 -1.60 2.04 7.76
CA MET A 46 -2.62 1.48 6.88
C MET A 46 -2.82 -0.04 7.08
N ARG A 47 -2.48 -0.60 8.26
CA ARG A 47 -2.64 -2.04 8.56
C ARG A 47 -1.87 -2.98 7.63
N TRP A 48 -0.65 -2.60 7.28
CA TRP A 48 0.30 -3.53 6.67
C TRP A 48 1.24 -4.09 7.72
N GLN A 49 1.59 -5.37 7.57
CA GLN A 49 2.55 -6.08 8.40
C GLN A 49 3.88 -6.24 7.66
N THR A 50 4.98 -5.88 8.31
CA THR A 50 6.33 -6.19 7.82
C THR A 50 6.63 -7.67 8.03
N LEU A 51 6.98 -8.38 6.96
CA LEU A 51 7.34 -9.80 6.98
C LEU A 51 8.84 -10.00 7.08
N GLU A 52 9.61 -9.23 6.31
CA GLU A 52 11.06 -9.31 6.26
C GLU A 52 11.67 -7.99 5.79
N TRP A 53 12.94 -7.81 6.12
CA TRP A 53 13.77 -6.71 5.60
C TRP A 53 14.71 -7.24 4.53
N LEU A 54 14.85 -6.50 3.44
CA LEU A 54 15.74 -6.82 2.34
C LEU A 54 16.48 -5.58 1.87
N GLU A 55 17.66 -5.77 1.28
CA GLU A 55 18.41 -4.70 0.64
C GLU A 55 18.27 -4.83 -0.88
N LEU A 56 17.77 -3.78 -1.53
CA LEU A 56 17.67 -3.69 -2.99
C LEU A 56 18.55 -2.57 -3.47
N ARG A 57 19.61 -2.90 -4.23
CA ARG A 57 20.53 -1.93 -4.83
C ARG A 57 21.11 -0.93 -3.79
N GLY A 58 21.46 -1.42 -2.60
CA GLY A 58 21.99 -0.62 -1.50
C GLY A 58 20.95 0.19 -0.71
N VAL A 59 19.66 0.01 -1.00
CA VAL A 59 18.57 0.68 -0.28
C VAL A 59 17.79 -0.35 0.53
N ARG A 60 17.59 -0.07 1.82
CA ARG A 60 16.81 -0.93 2.72
C ARG A 60 15.32 -0.84 2.40
N HIS A 61 14.71 -2.00 2.20
CA HIS A 61 13.28 -2.20 1.95
C HIS A 61 12.69 -3.20 2.93
N ALA A 62 11.39 -3.11 3.17
CA ALA A 62 10.58 -4.11 3.83
C ALA A 62 9.70 -4.83 2.80
N ARG A 63 9.60 -6.15 2.88
CA ARG A 63 8.48 -6.87 2.26
C ARG A 63 7.33 -6.82 3.25
N MET A 64 6.20 -6.27 2.81
CA MET A 64 5.02 -6.08 3.63
C MET A 64 3.80 -6.76 3.01
N GLN A 65 2.85 -7.16 3.86
CA GLN A 65 1.55 -7.70 3.46
C GLN A 65 0.42 -6.83 3.99
N ALA A 66 -0.60 -6.58 3.16
CA ALA A 66 -1.81 -5.87 3.58
C ALA A 66 -2.76 -6.81 4.34
N ASP A 67 -3.39 -6.30 5.39
CA ASP A 67 -4.49 -6.99 6.07
C ASP A 67 -5.79 -6.82 5.29
N LEU A 68 -6.19 -7.84 4.52
CA LEU A 68 -7.40 -7.78 3.68
C LEU A 68 -8.70 -7.60 4.48
N ALA A 69 -8.73 -7.94 5.77
CA ALA A 69 -9.91 -7.68 6.61
C ALA A 69 -10.10 -6.17 6.87
N PHE A 70 -9.03 -5.39 6.85
CA PHE A 70 -9.08 -3.93 6.94
C PHE A 70 -9.47 -3.26 5.61
N TYR A 71 -9.28 -3.97 4.49
CA TYR A 71 -9.57 -3.50 3.13
C TYR A 71 -10.72 -4.31 2.53
N PRO A 72 -11.99 -4.07 2.91
CA PRO A 72 -13.11 -4.81 2.33
C PRO A 72 -13.11 -4.71 0.80
N PRO A 73 -13.58 -5.76 0.09
CA PRO A 73 -13.63 -5.75 -1.36
C PRO A 73 -14.44 -4.54 -1.84
N CYS A 74 -13.89 -3.79 -2.79
CA CYS A 74 -14.65 -2.74 -3.47
C CYS A 74 -15.26 -3.37 -4.72
N ASP A 75 -16.52 -3.80 -4.63
CA ASP A 75 -17.27 -4.37 -5.76
C ASP A 75 -17.73 -3.31 -6.78
N ASP A 76 -17.62 -2.02 -6.45
CA ASP A 76 -18.01 -0.93 -7.32
C ASP A 76 -16.81 -0.05 -7.76
N PRO A 77 -16.31 -0.19 -9.00
CA PRO A 77 -15.22 0.63 -9.55
C PRO A 77 -15.60 2.11 -9.78
N ARG A 78 -16.82 2.54 -9.40
CA ARG A 78 -17.32 3.93 -9.50
C ARG A 78 -17.67 4.53 -8.13
N SER A 79 -17.52 3.80 -7.03
CA SER A 79 -17.78 4.30 -5.69
C SER A 79 -16.61 5.13 -5.20
N GLY A 80 -16.46 6.33 -5.79
CA GLY A 80 -15.48 7.32 -5.38
C GLY A 80 -15.70 7.72 -3.92
N TRP A 81 -14.68 7.49 -3.10
CA TRP A 81 -14.53 8.07 -1.76
C TRP A 81 -13.07 8.42 -1.51
#